data_AF-A0A2V2RMB9-F1
#
_entry.id   AF-A0A2V2RMB9-F1
#
_cell.length_a   1.000
_cell.length_b   1.000
_cell.length_c   1.000
_cell.angle_alpha   90.00
_cell.angle_beta   90.00
_cell.angle_gamma   90.00
#
_symmetry.space_group_name_H-M   'P 1'
#
loop_
_entity.id
_entity.type
_entity.pdbx_description
1 polymer ?
#
loop_
_entity_poly.entity_id
_entity_poly.type
_entity_poly.pdbx_seq_one_letter_code
_entity_poly.pdbx_strand_id
1 'polypeptide(L)' 'MKKIEAIIKPFKVEDVKEALAEIGIEGMTIIEVKGFGRQKGHTEIYRGSEYTVDFLPK' A
#
# COMPACT_ATOMS: atom_id res chain seq x y z
N MET A 1 -17.89 6.97 -17.60
CA MET A 1 -17.01 5.88 -17.10
C MET A 1 -16.30 6.38 -15.85
N LYS A 2 -15.96 5.49 -14.91
CA LYS A 2 -15.27 5.85 -13.65
C LYS A 2 -14.07 4.91 -13.43
N LYS A 3 -12.97 5.45 -12.92
CA LYS A 3 -11.80 4.69 -12.45
C LYS A 3 -11.84 4.67 -10.92
N ILE A 4 -11.66 3.50 -10.32
CA ILE A 4 -11.53 3.35 -8.87
C ILE A 4 -10.05 3.11 -8.57
N GLU A 5 -9.47 3.96 -7.72
CA GLU A 5 -8.11 3.79 -7.21
C GLU A 5 -8.20 3.51 -5.70
N ALA A 6 -7.56 2.45 -5.26
CA ALA A 6 -7.54 2.05 -3.85
C ALA A 6 -6.10 1.82 -3.40
N ILE A 7 -5.74 2.43 -2.27
CA ILE A 7 -4.47 2.21 -1.57
C ILE A 7 -4.77 1.30 -0.39
N ILE A 8 -4.27 0.07 -0.42
CA ILE A 8 -4.60 -0.96 0.58
C ILE A 8 -3.36 -1.29 1.43
N LYS A 9 -3.33 -2.46 2.06
CA LYS A 9 -2.11 -3.01 2.67
C LYS A 9 -1.63 -4.14 1.77
N PRO A 10 -0.30 -4.40 1.66
CA PRO A 10 0.20 -5.37 0.68
C PRO A 10 -0.37 -6.79 0.89
N PHE A 11 -0.52 -7.21 2.15
CA PHE A 11 -1.05 -8.54 2.47
C PHE A 11 -2.55 -8.71 2.22
N LYS A 12 -3.27 -7.65 1.83
CA LYS A 12 -4.70 -7.70 1.49
C LYS A 12 -4.98 -7.77 -0.01
N VAL A 13 -3.94 -7.73 -0.85
CA VAL A 13 -4.11 -7.71 -2.30
C VAL A 13 -4.85 -8.94 -2.81
N GLU A 14 -4.53 -10.13 -2.30
CA GLU A 14 -5.17 -11.37 -2.77
C GLU A 14 -6.64 -11.44 -2.36
N ASP A 15 -6.96 -11.18 -1.08
CA ASP A 15 -8.34 -11.10 -0.59
C ASP A 15 -9.20 -10.14 -1.42
N VAL A 16 -8.65 -8.97 -1.78
CA VAL A 16 -9.36 -7.96 -2.59
C VAL A 16 -9.54 -8.44 -4.02
N LYS A 17 -8.53 -9.08 -4.61
CA LYS A 17 -8.61 -9.62 -5.98
C LYS A 17 -9.69 -10.68 -6.09
N GLU A 18 -9.72 -11.63 -5.15
CA GLU A 18 -10.72 -12.70 -5.10
C GLU A 18 -12.14 -12.13 -4.96
N ALA A 19 -12.35 -11.23 -4.00
CA ALA A 19 -13.65 -10.61 -3.77
C ALA A 19 -14.16 -9.79 -4.98
N LEU A 20 -13.26 -9.10 -5.69
CA LEU A 20 -13.61 -8.37 -6.91
C LEU A 20 -13.94 -9.32 -8.08
N ALA A 21 -13.22 -10.44 -8.19
CA ALA A 21 -13.49 -11.45 -9.20
C ALA A 21 -14.85 -12.13 -8.98
N GLU A 22 -15.23 -12.43 -7.73
CA GLU A 22 -16.54 -13.01 -7.38
C GLU A 22 -17.73 -12.14 -7.80
N ILE A 23 -17.56 -10.82 -7.82
CA ILE A 23 -18.60 -9.87 -8.28
C ILE A 23 -18.49 -9.53 -9.77
N GLY A 24 -17.64 -10.22 -10.53
CA GLY A 24 -17.50 -10.07 -11.99
C GLY A 24 -16.54 -8.98 -12.45
N ILE A 25 -15.64 -8.50 -11.57
CA ILE A 25 -14.58 -7.54 -11.93
C ILE A 25 -13.28 -8.29 -12.15
N GLU A 26 -13.00 -8.63 -13.41
CA GLU A 26 -11.83 -9.43 -13.79
C GLU A 26 -10.59 -8.59 -14.15
N GLY A 27 -10.79 -7.34 -14.59
CA GLY A 27 -9.71 -6.46 -15.03
C GLY A 27 -9.28 -5.47 -13.95
N MET A 28 -8.01 -5.52 -13.54
CA MET A 28 -7.41 -4.54 -12.63
C MET A 28 -5.91 -4.37 -12.87
N THR A 29 -5.36 -3.23 -12.46
CA THR A 29 -3.91 -2.95 -12.47
C THR A 29 -3.43 -2.80 -11.04
N ILE A 30 -2.34 -3.50 -10.70
CA ILE A 30 -1.69 -3.41 -9.39
C ILE A 30 -0.36 -2.69 -9.57
N ILE A 31 -0.10 -1.71 -8.71
CA ILE A 31 1.16 -0.95 -8.69
C ILE A 31 1.62 -0.90 -7.23
N GLU A 32 2.86 -1.29 -6.98
CA GLU A 32 3.46 -1.16 -5.66
C GLU A 32 3.75 0.32 -5.36
N VAL A 33 3.27 0.80 -4.22
CA VAL A 33 3.50 2.18 -3.79
C VAL A 33 3.96 2.23 -2.35
N LYS A 34 4.60 3.35 -2.03
CA LYS A 34 5.07 3.67 -0.69
C LYS A 34 4.28 4.88 -0.20
N GLY A 35 3.71 4.79 1.00
CA GLY A 35 2.91 5.85 1.61
C GLY A 35 3.57 6.43 2.86
N PHE A 36 3.47 7.75 3.02
CA PHE A 36 3.82 8.47 4.26
C PHE A 36 2.52 9.02 4.88
N GLY A 37 2.40 9.01 6.21
CA GLY A 37 1.19 9.52 6.87
C GLY A 37 1.15 9.29 8.38
N ARG A 38 -0.07 9.26 8.95
CA ARG A 38 -0.28 9.13 10.42
C ARG A 38 0.28 7.85 11.02
N GLN A 39 0.48 6.82 10.19
CA GLN A 39 1.23 5.64 10.56
C GLN A 39 2.70 6.03 10.60
N LYS A 40 3.15 6.57 11.74
CA LYS A 40 4.49 7.10 11.94
C LYS A 40 5.50 6.07 11.46
N GLY A 41 6.36 6.47 10.52
CA GLY A 41 7.53 5.69 10.13
C GLY A 41 8.41 5.38 11.34
N HIS A 42 9.21 4.33 11.25
CA HIS A 42 10.22 4.06 12.27
C HIS A 42 11.38 5.05 12.08
N THR A 43 11.82 5.71 13.16
CA THR A 43 13.08 6.45 13.15
C THR A 43 14.19 5.45 13.42
N GLU A 44 15.10 5.27 12.47
CA GLU A 44 16.29 4.43 12.65
C GLU A 44 17.50 5.33 12.93
N ILE A 45 18.27 5.00 13.95
CA ILE A 45 19.54 5.68 14.23
C ILE A 45 20.63 4.98 13.43
N TYR A 46 21.22 5.65 12.44
CA TYR A 46 22.37 5.15 11.69
C TYR A 46 23.55 6.09 11.86
N ARG A 47 24.67 5.57 12.36
CA ARG A 47 25.92 6.32 12.63
C ARG A 47 25.75 7.61 13.48
N GLY A 48 24.83 7.59 14.44
CA GLY A 48 24.59 8.73 15.33
C GLY A 48 23.71 9.83 14.74
N SER A 49 23.16 9.63 13.53
CA SER A 49 22.14 10.49 12.93
C SER A 49 20.79 9.77 12.91
N GLU A 50 19.72 10.46 13.29
CA GLU A 50 18.35 9.97 13.13
C GLU A 50 17.94 10.04 11.66
N TYR A 51 17.61 8.89 11.06
CA TYR A 51 17.00 8.79 9.75
C TYR A 51 15.54 8.39 9.93
N THR A 52 14.62 9.28 9.57
CA THR A 52 13.20 8.95 9.54
C THR A 52 12.92 8.09 8.32
N VAL A 53 12.55 6.82 8.51
CA VAL A 53 12.06 5.98 7.41
C VAL A 53 10.59 6.35 7.20
N ASP A 54 10.37 7.41 6.43
CA ASP A 54 9.04 8.01 6.23
C ASP A 54 8.06 7.08 5.48
N PHE A 55 8.57 6.20 4.64
CA PHE A 55 7.73 5.49 3.67
C PHE A 55 7.46 4.04 4.08
N LEU A 56 6.19 3.72 4.33
CA LEU A 56 5.71 2.35 4.54
C LEU A 56 5.10 1.78 3.26
N PRO A 57 5.34 0.49 2.93
CA PRO A 57 4.62 -0.18 1.86
C PRO A 57 3.10 -0.11 2.06
N LYS A 58 2.37 0.12 0.97
CA LYS A 58 0.91 0.12 0.93
C LYS A 58 0.42 -0.85 -0.12
#